data_AF-A0AA45MMT2-F1
#
_entry.id   AF-A0AA45MMT2-F1
#
_cell.length_a   1.000
_cell.length_b   1.000
_cell.length_c   1.000
_cell.angle_alpha   90.00
_cell.angle_beta   90.00
_cell.angle_gamma   90.00
#
_symmetry.space_group_name_H-M   'P 1'
#
loop_
_entity.id
_entity.type
_entity.pdbx_description
1 polymer ?
#
loop_
_entity_poly.entity_id
_entity_poly.type
_entity_poly.pdbx_seq_one_letter_code
_entity_poly.pdbx_strand_id
1 'polypeptide(L)'
;MRTFVWALLLGCCIPGAAGAVEKPLQETDLQEFRGQYDLADGRTLTVTQHRKKLFVQMNNGPAVELEPAGKSVFVTRWGGLRVEFDQRDNGNVAGVRLLGPEQVARRQD
;
A
#
# COMPACT_ATOMS: atom_id res chain seq x y z
N MET A 1 4.77 -29.32 -56.94
CA MET A 1 4.73 -30.74 -56.55
C MET A 1 6.13 -31.20 -56.19
N ARG A 2 6.25 -32.02 -55.14
CA ARG A 2 7.45 -32.72 -54.61
C ARG A 2 8.13 -32.04 -53.42
N THR A 3 7.54 -32.38 -52.28
CA THR A 3 8.05 -32.45 -50.91
C THR A 3 9.47 -32.99 -50.80
N PHE A 4 10.29 -32.43 -49.91
CA PHE A 4 11.23 -33.19 -49.08
C PHE A 4 11.33 -32.54 -47.71
N VAL A 5 10.75 -33.23 -46.74
CA VAL A 5 10.91 -33.03 -45.30
C VAL A 5 12.29 -33.56 -44.94
N TRP A 6 13.07 -32.79 -44.19
CA TRP A 6 14.10 -33.36 -43.34
C TRP A 6 14.06 -32.72 -41.97
N ALA A 7 13.74 -33.57 -41.00
CA ALA A 7 13.71 -33.28 -39.59
C ALA A 7 15.14 -33.08 -39.08
N LEU A 8 15.38 -31.98 -38.36
CA LEU A 8 16.52 -31.84 -37.47
C LEU A 8 15.98 -31.62 -36.06
N LEU A 9 15.98 -32.74 -35.32
CA LEU A 9 15.88 -32.80 -33.87
C LEU A 9 17.21 -32.32 -33.27
N LEU A 10 17.26 -31.07 -32.84
CA LEU A 10 18.12 -30.62 -31.74
C LEU A 10 17.20 -29.73 -30.88
N GLY A 11 16.75 -30.15 -29.70
CA GLY A 11 17.62 -30.65 -28.65
C GLY A 11 18.31 -29.48 -27.95
N CYS A 12 17.52 -28.51 -27.47
CA CYS A 12 17.96 -27.64 -26.38
C CYS A 12 16.78 -27.50 -25.42
N CYS A 13 16.84 -28.26 -24.33
CA CYS A 13 16.01 -28.04 -23.16
C CYS A 13 16.09 -26.55 -22.83
N ILE A 14 14.96 -25.87 -22.81
CA ILE A 14 14.83 -24.55 -22.21
C ILE A 14 14.91 -24.81 -20.70
N PRO A 15 15.99 -24.47 -19.97
CA PRO A 15 15.88 -24.35 -18.54
C PRO A 15 15.18 -23.01 -18.34
N GLY A 16 13.88 -23.09 -18.10
CA GLY A 16 13.13 -21.99 -17.52
C GLY A 16 13.80 -21.62 -16.22
N ALA A 17 14.71 -20.65 -16.26
CA ALA A 17 14.98 -19.81 -15.13
C ALA A 17 13.67 -19.04 -14.90
N ALA A 18 12.81 -19.64 -14.09
CA ALA A 18 11.80 -18.92 -13.35
C ALA A 18 12.56 -17.88 -12.53
N GLY A 19 12.84 -16.74 -13.16
CA GLY A 19 12.98 -15.50 -12.44
C GLY A 19 11.71 -15.44 -11.62
N ALA A 20 11.84 -15.66 -10.32
CA ALA A 20 10.88 -15.16 -9.39
C ALA A 20 10.76 -13.69 -9.79
N VAL A 21 9.66 -13.35 -10.45
CA VAL A 21 9.08 -12.03 -10.31
C VAL A 21 8.81 -11.97 -8.83
N GLU A 22 9.83 -11.56 -8.07
CA GLU A 22 9.66 -10.84 -6.84
C GLU A 22 8.71 -9.74 -7.25
N LYS A 23 7.41 -9.98 -6.99
CA LYS A 23 6.34 -9.02 -7.23
C LYS A 23 6.92 -7.73 -6.65
N PRO A 24 7.26 -6.71 -7.47
CA PRO A 24 7.57 -5.41 -6.90
C PRO A 24 6.38 -5.13 -6.02
N LEU A 25 6.63 -4.97 -4.71
CA LEU A 25 5.62 -4.73 -3.68
C LEU A 25 4.50 -3.94 -4.34
N GLN A 26 3.38 -4.62 -4.64
CA GLN A 26 2.40 -4.19 -5.63
C GLN A 26 2.33 -2.68 -5.59
N GLU A 27 2.73 -1.99 -6.68
CA GLU A 27 2.81 -0.53 -6.68
C GLU A 27 1.43 -0.03 -6.30
N THR A 28 1.27 0.26 -5.01
CA THR A 28 -0.05 0.41 -4.42
C THR A 28 -0.47 1.77 -4.91
N ASP A 29 -1.50 1.80 -5.75
CA ASP A 29 -1.94 3.06 -6.32
C ASP A 29 -2.39 3.96 -5.18
N LEU A 30 -1.55 4.96 -4.87
CA LEU A 30 -1.80 5.87 -3.76
C LEU A 30 -3.05 6.72 -4.00
N GLN A 31 -3.53 6.77 -5.24
CA GLN A 31 -4.73 7.47 -5.62
C GLN A 31 -5.98 6.91 -4.92
N GLU A 32 -6.01 5.59 -4.70
CA GLU A 32 -7.16 4.89 -4.10
C GLU A 32 -7.40 5.27 -2.62
N PHE A 33 -6.37 5.77 -1.92
CA PHE A 33 -6.49 6.20 -0.52
C PHE A 33 -6.93 7.65 -0.36
N ARG A 34 -7.08 8.40 -1.46
CA ARG A 34 -7.49 9.81 -1.39
C ARG A 34 -8.97 9.91 -1.06
N GLY A 35 -9.32 10.93 -0.29
CA GLY A 35 -10.71 11.21 0.03
C GLY A 35 -10.90 11.85 1.38
N GLN A 36 -12.16 11.94 1.77
CA GLN A 36 -12.56 12.34 3.12
C GLN A 36 -13.18 11.13 3.80
N TYR A 37 -12.78 10.92 5.06
CA TYR A 37 -13.27 9.84 5.89
C TYR A 37 -13.87 10.45 7.15
N ASP A 38 -15.15 10.23 7.36
CA ASP A 38 -15.82 10.58 8.60
C ASP A 38 -15.46 9.54 9.67
N LEU A 39 -14.84 10.02 10.74
CA LEU A 39 -14.44 9.19 11.87
C LEU A 39 -15.61 9.06 12.85
N ALA A 40 -15.64 7.95 13.59
CA ALA A 40 -16.69 7.68 14.57
C ALA A 40 -16.80 8.73 15.69
N ASP A 41 -15.74 9.51 15.92
CA ASP A 41 -15.71 10.60 16.91
C ASP A 41 -16.18 11.95 16.35
N GLY A 42 -16.71 11.98 15.13
CA GLY A 42 -17.24 13.18 14.47
C GLY A 42 -16.18 14.06 13.82
N ARG A 43 -14.90 13.66 13.83
CA ARG A 43 -13.85 14.34 13.05
C ARG A 43 -13.83 13.84 11.61
N THR A 44 -13.33 14.67 10.71
CA THR A 44 -13.11 14.30 9.30
C THR A 44 -11.61 14.17 9.04
N LEU A 45 -11.17 13.01 8.54
CA LEU A 45 -9.82 12.82 8.03
C LEU A 45 -9.81 13.09 6.53
N THR A 46 -9.06 14.10 6.09
CA THR A 46 -8.82 14.34 4.66
C THR A 46 -7.49 13.73 4.27
N VAL A 47 -7.50 12.85 3.27
CA VAL A 47 -6.31 12.22 2.69
C VAL A 47 -6.08 12.79 1.31
N THR A 48 -4.89 13.35 1.11
CA THR A 48 -4.46 13.92 -0.18
C THR A 48 -3.17 13.25 -0.64
N GLN A 49 -2.97 13.24 -1.95
CA GLN A 49 -1.74 12.78 -2.56
C GLN A 49 -1.03 13.96 -3.19
N HIS A 50 0.27 14.08 -2.90
CA HIS A 50 1.14 15.02 -3.60
C HIS A 50 2.39 14.28 -4.07
N ARG A 51 2.58 14.21 -5.39
CA ARG A 51 3.60 13.37 -6.06
C ARG A 51 3.42 11.90 -5.66
N LYS A 52 4.44 11.30 -5.02
CA LYS A 52 4.45 9.89 -4.57
C LYS A 52 4.28 9.76 -3.05
N LYS A 53 3.60 10.72 -2.42
CA LYS A 53 3.42 10.78 -0.97
C LYS A 53 1.97 11.07 -0.62
N LEU A 54 1.51 10.45 0.46
CA LEU A 54 0.22 10.73 1.07
C LEU A 54 0.38 11.73 2.21
N PHE A 55 -0.64 12.55 2.38
CA PHE A 55 -0.76 13.51 3.46
C PHE A 55 -2.13 13.35 4.11
N VAL A 56 -2.16 13.40 5.43
CA VAL A 56 -3.39 13.39 6.23
C VAL A 56 -3.59 14.74 6.89
N GLN A 57 -4.83 15.20 6.89
CA GLN A 57 -5.27 16.39 7.60
C GLN A 57 -6.47 16.01 8.46
N MET A 58 -6.39 16.29 9.76
CA MET A 58 -7.50 16.11 10.69
C MET A 58 -8.32 17.40 10.75
N ASN A 59 -9.59 17.34 10.36
CA ASN A 59 -10.47 18.50 10.17
C ASN A 59 -9.79 19.54 9.26
N ASN A 60 -9.60 20.77 9.77
CA ASN A 60 -8.88 21.85 9.10
C ASN A 60 -7.47 22.07 9.69
N GLY A 61 -6.91 21.05 10.33
CA GLY A 61 -5.59 21.10 10.98
C GLY A 61 -4.41 21.13 9.99
N PRO A 62 -3.18 20.98 10.46
CA PRO A 62 -2.02 20.86 9.58
C PRO A 62 -2.04 19.53 8.81
N ALA A 63 -1.57 19.56 7.56
CA ALA A 63 -1.31 18.34 6.79
C ALA A 63 -0.01 17.69 7.27
N VAL A 64 -0.05 16.39 7.50
CA VAL A 64 1.09 15.58 7.97
C VAL A 64 1.40 14.51 6.94
N GLU A 65 2.68 14.41 6.55
CA GLU A 65 3.16 13.39 5.62
C GLU A 65 3.02 11.98 6.23
N LEU A 66 2.58 11.04 5.41
CA LEU A 66 2.54 9.62 5.72
C LEU A 66 3.73 8.88 5.07
N GLU A 67 4.35 8.00 5.84
CA GLU A 67 5.35 7.05 5.40
C GLU A 67 4.75 5.63 5.33
N PRO A 68 5.02 4.86 4.27
CA PRO A 68 4.48 3.51 4.13
C PRO A 68 5.11 2.57 5.16
N ALA A 69 4.27 1.80 5.85
CA ALA A 69 4.70 0.81 6.85
C ALA A 69 4.23 -0.62 6.52
N GLY A 70 3.39 -0.80 5.48
CA GLY A 70 2.92 -2.09 5.01
C GLY A 70 1.86 -1.95 3.91
N LYS A 71 1.21 -3.06 3.54
CA LYS A 71 0.08 -3.04 2.60
C LYS A 71 -1.06 -2.24 3.23
N SER A 72 -1.41 -1.10 2.62
CA SER A 72 -2.49 -0.23 3.10
C SER A 72 -2.30 0.29 4.54
N VAL A 73 -1.06 0.22 5.05
CA VAL A 73 -0.69 0.68 6.39
C VAL A 73 0.36 1.76 6.27
N PHE A 74 0.11 2.88 6.91
CA PHE A 74 0.96 4.06 6.92
C PHE A 74 1.18 4.55 8.35
N VAL A 75 2.26 5.27 8.55
CA VAL A 75 2.52 6.00 9.80
C VAL A 75 2.80 7.45 9.46
N THR A 76 2.41 8.37 10.33
CA THR A 76 2.87 9.76 10.19
C THR A 76 4.39 9.78 10.27
N ARG A 77 5.05 10.69 9.52
CA ARG A 77 6.52 10.83 9.50
C ARG A 77 7.19 10.89 10.89
N TRP A 78 6.46 11.33 11.92
CA TRP A 78 6.96 11.41 13.30
C TRP A 78 6.56 10.21 14.19
N GLY A 79 5.91 9.18 13.63
CA GLY A 79 5.53 7.96 14.34
C GLY A 79 4.35 8.07 15.31
N GLY A 80 3.69 9.24 15.39
CA GLY A 80 2.64 9.52 16.40
C GLY A 80 1.25 8.99 16.05
N LEU A 81 1.05 8.44 14.86
CA LEU A 81 -0.24 7.94 14.40
C LEU A 81 -0.03 6.91 13.30
N ARG A 82 -0.64 5.75 13.46
CA ARG A 82 -0.75 4.70 12.45
C ARG A 82 -2.12 4.80 11.78
N VAL A 83 -2.12 4.74 10.45
CA VAL A 83 -3.27 4.89 9.57
C VAL A 83 -3.40 3.60 8.77
N GLU A 84 -4.46 2.84 9.03
CA GLU A 84 -4.74 1.58 8.34
C GLU A 84 -5.98 1.73 7.47
N PHE A 85 -5.82 1.53 6.17
CA PHE A 85 -6.91 1.58 5.21
C PHE A 85 -7.49 0.18 4.99
N ASP A 86 -8.81 0.08 5.02
CA ASP A 86 -9.54 -1.13 4.63
C ASP A 86 -9.61 -1.21 3.10
N GLN A 87 -8.49 -1.63 2.49
CA GLN A 87 -8.39 -1.81 1.05
C GLN A 87 -8.73 -3.24 0.66
N ARG A 88 -9.75 -3.39 -0.20
CA ARG A 88 -10.18 -4.66 -0.78
C ARG A 88 -9.27 -5.08 -1.92
N ASP A 89 -9.36 -6.35 -2.34
CA ASP A 89 -8.51 -6.91 -3.40
C ASP A 89 -8.71 -6.26 -4.77
N ASN A 90 -9.83 -5.57 -4.98
CA ASN A 90 -10.11 -4.80 -6.19
C ASN A 90 -9.53 -3.37 -6.15
N GLY A 91 -8.75 -3.02 -5.13
CA GLY A 91 -8.15 -1.68 -4.94
C GLY A 91 -9.03 -0.70 -4.16
N ASN A 92 -10.33 -0.98 -4.04
CA ASN A 92 -11.29 -0.09 -3.38
C ASN A 92 -11.00 0.03 -1.88
N VAL A 93 -10.96 1.27 -1.39
CA VAL A 93 -10.77 1.60 0.01
C VAL A 93 -12.12 1.92 0.66
N ALA A 94 -12.58 1.04 1.56
CA ALA A 94 -13.89 1.14 2.19
C ALA A 94 -13.89 1.97 3.48
N GLY A 95 -12.72 2.20 4.08
CA GLY A 95 -12.61 2.93 5.34
C GLY A 95 -11.18 3.08 5.83
N VAL A 96 -11.06 3.72 6.99
CA VAL A 96 -9.79 3.99 7.65
C VAL A 96 -9.91 3.76 9.16
N ARG A 97 -8.86 3.20 9.76
CA ARG A 97 -8.68 3.07 11.20
C ARG A 97 -7.43 3.83 11.63
N LEU A 98 -7.56 4.61 12.69
CA LEU A 98 -6.47 5.36 13.28
C LEU A 98 -6.06 4.70 14.59
N LEU A 99 -4.76 4.41 14.73
CA LEU A 99 -4.18 3.88 15.97
C LEU A 99 -3.14 4.86 16.50
N GLY A 100 -3.37 5.36 17.71
CA GLY A 100 -2.41 6.20 18.41
C GLY A 100 -1.17 5.42 18.86
N PRO A 101 -0.18 6.10 19.48
CA PRO A 101 0.97 5.42 20.04
C PRO A 101 0.55 4.45 21.14
N GLU A 102 1.26 3.33 21.25
CA GLU A 102 1.10 2.42 22.37
C GLU A 102 1.44 3.16 23.68
N GLN A 103 0.56 3.06 24.68
CA GLN A 103 0.74 3.70 25.97
C GLN A 103 1.06 2.64 27.03
N VAL A 104 2.28 2.71 27.57
CA VAL A 104 2.72 1.84 28.68
C VAL A 104 2.93 2.72 29.91
N ALA A 105 2.12 2.51 30.94
CA ALA A 105 2.31 3.15 32.24
C ALA A 105 3.14 2.23 33.14
N ARG A 106 4.10 2.79 33.89
CA ARG A 106 4.74 2.08 35.00
C ARG A 106 4.13 2.55 36.32
N ARG A 107 3.96 1.62 37.26
CA ARG A 107 3.60 1.94 38.65
C ARG A 107 4.71 2.82 39.23
N GLN A 108 4.34 3.92 39.89
CA GLN A 108 5.29 4.66 40.73
C GLN A 108 5.24 4.01 42.11
N ASP A 109 6.33 3.35 42.47
CA ASP A 109 6.57 2.72 43.78
C ASP A 109 7.26 3.69 44.74
#